data_AF-A0A8J7L8P6-F1
#
_entry.id   AF-A0A8J7L8P6-F1
#
_cell.length_a   1.000
_cell.length_b   1.000
_cell.length_c   1.000
_cell.angle_alpha   90.00
_cell.angle_beta   90.00
_cell.angle_gamma   90.00
#
_symmetry.space_group_name_H-M   'P 1'
#
loop_
_entity.id
_entity.type
_entity.pdbx_description
1 polymer ?
#
loop_
_entity_poly.entity_id
_entity_poly.type
_entity_poly.pdbx_seq_one_letter_code
_entity_poly.pdbx_strand_id
1 'polypeptide(L)' 'MDAYIKKITFNTFSSGISDEDWFSLGKSDAWAGKPKASPEQDSQAASMYDLGYSEGKIQHPPTETRKASQ' A
#
# COMPACT_ATOMS: atom_id res chain seq x y z
N MET A 1 28.85 6.77 -15.42
CA MET A 1 27.41 7.03 -15.51
C MET A 1 26.73 5.95 -14.70
N ASP A 2 26.28 6.30 -13.51
CA ASP A 2 25.71 5.37 -12.55
C ASP A 2 24.49 4.67 -13.14
N ALA A 3 24.56 3.34 -13.22
CA ALA A 3 23.46 2.47 -13.64
C ALA A 3 22.39 2.49 -12.55
N TYR A 4 21.58 3.55 -12.54
CA TYR A 4 20.37 3.62 -11.73
C TYR A 4 19.42 2.53 -12.24
N ILE A 5 19.38 1.44 -11.46
CA ILE A 5 18.46 0.32 -11.58
C ILE A 5 17.03 0.89 -11.49
N LYS A 6 16.45 1.28 -12.63
CA LYS A 6 15.01 1.41 -12.80
C LYS A 6 14.45 -0.01 -12.94
N LYS A 7 14.45 -0.75 -11.84
CA LYS A 7 13.63 -1.96 -11.69
C LYS A 7 12.18 -1.53 -11.49
N ILE A 8 11.59 -0.91 -12.52
CA ILE A 8 10.13 -0.85 -12.61
C ILE A 8 9.77 -2.05 -13.44
N THR A 9 9.53 -3.16 -12.74
CA THR A 9 8.92 -4.36 -13.29
C THR A 9 7.52 -3.97 -13.75
N PHE A 10 7.40 -3.46 -14.97
CA PHE A 10 6.14 -3.41 -15.69
C PHE A 10 5.84 -4.83 -16.16
N ASN A 11 5.51 -5.74 -15.24
CA ASN A 11 4.90 -6.98 -15.66
C ASN A 11 3.41 -6.71 -15.82
N THR A 12 3.02 -6.57 -17.07
CA THR A 12 1.66 -6.54 -17.59
C THR A 12 0.85 -7.71 -17.00
N PHE A 13 0.14 -7.48 -15.90
CA PHE A 13 -0.93 -8.38 -15.47
C PHE A 13 -2.25 -7.84 -16.04
N SER A 14 -2.80 -8.65 -16.93
CA SER A 14 -4.10 -8.48 -17.57
C SER A 14 -5.16 -8.09 -16.56
N SER A 15 -5.98 -7.07 -16.90
CA SER A 15 -7.13 -6.54 -16.14
C SER A 15 -6.86 -5.32 -15.25
N GLY A 16 -6.48 -4.20 -15.88
CA GLY A 16 -6.92 -2.83 -15.53
C GLY A 16 -6.46 -2.19 -14.21
N ILE A 17 -6.02 -2.97 -13.22
CA ILE A 17 -5.58 -2.51 -11.91
C ILE A 17 -4.09 -2.79 -11.80
N SER A 18 -3.29 -1.74 -11.64
CA SER A 18 -1.85 -1.86 -11.48
C SER A 18 -1.46 -2.28 -10.05
N ASP A 19 -0.22 -2.72 -9.86
CA ASP A 19 0.34 -3.02 -8.54
C ASP A 19 0.20 -1.84 -7.57
N GLU A 20 0.37 -0.61 -8.06
CA GLU A 20 0.24 0.63 -7.28
C GLU A 20 -1.23 0.91 -6.89
N ASP A 21 -2.18 0.54 -7.74
CA ASP A 21 -3.60 0.67 -7.44
C ASP A 21 -4.01 -0.30 -6.32
N TRP A 22 -3.52 -1.54 -6.36
CA TRP A 22 -3.73 -2.51 -5.27
C TRP A 22 -3.13 -2.04 -3.95
N PHE A 23 -1.92 -1.46 -4.00
CA PHE A 23 -1.28 -0.85 -2.84
C PHE A 23 -2.10 0.31 -2.26
N SER A 24 -2.57 1.21 -3.13
CA SER A 24 -3.40 2.35 -2.74
C SER A 24 -4.78 1.94 -2.21
N LEU A 25 -5.37 0.89 -2.78
CA LEU A 25 -6.60 0.28 -2.30
C LEU A 25 -6.42 -0.28 -0.89
N GLY A 26 -5.35 -1.06 -0.65
CA GLY A 26 -5.02 -1.61 0.65
C GLY A 26 -4.91 -0.53 1.72
N LYS A 27 -4.14 0.54 1.44
CA LYS A 27 -4.01 1.69 2.35
C LYS A 27 -5.35 2.33 2.67
N SER A 28 -6.17 2.57 1.65
CA SER A 28 -7.48 3.21 1.79
C SER A 28 -8.43 2.35 2.61
N ASP A 29 -8.44 1.04 2.39
CA ASP A 29 -9.27 0.10 3.15
C ASP A 29 -8.83 -0.01 4.61
N ALA A 30 -7.53 0.05 4.88
CA ALA A 30 -6.99 0.12 6.23
C ALA A 30 -7.40 1.41 6.95
N TRP A 31 -7.32 2.57 6.27
CA TRP A 31 -7.81 3.85 6.82
C TRP A 31 -9.32 3.85 7.05
N ALA A 32 -10.08 3.21 6.18
CA ALA A 32 -11.52 3.03 6.34
C ALA A 32 -11.89 2.00 7.42
N GLY A 33 -10.90 1.32 8.03
CA GLY A 33 -11.12 0.27 9.03
C GLY A 33 -11.80 -0.98 8.46
N LYS A 34 -11.76 -1.17 7.14
CA LYS A 34 -12.34 -2.35 6.49
C LYS A 34 -11.55 -3.61 6.83
N PRO A 35 -12.18 -4.78 6.95
CA PRO A 35 -11.44 -6.04 7.10
C PRO A 35 -10.60 -6.34 5.85
N LYS A 36 -9.46 -7.03 6.01
CA LYS A 36 -8.65 -7.48 4.88
C LYS A 36 -9.51 -8.38 3.98
N ALA A 37 -9.78 -7.95 2.75
CA ALA A 37 -10.28 -8.83 1.71
C ALA A 37 -9.08 -9.61 1.16
N SER A 38 -9.15 -10.94 1.14
CA SER A 38 -8.10 -11.77 0.55
C SER A 38 -8.38 -11.90 -0.95
N PRO A 39 -7.57 -11.31 -1.85
CA PRO A 39 -7.70 -11.57 -3.27
C PRO A 39 -7.08 -12.94 -3.54
N GLU A 40 -7.84 -14.03 -3.36
CA GLU A 40 -7.33 -15.41 -3.48
C GLU A 40 -6.87 -15.77 -4.91
N GLN A 41 -7.21 -14.95 -5.90
CA GLN A 41 -7.05 -15.27 -7.32
C GLN A 41 -5.78 -14.66 -7.97
N ASP A 42 -5.14 -13.70 -7.29
CA ASP A 42 -3.91 -13.06 -7.80
C ASP A 42 -2.96 -12.80 -6.63
N SER A 43 -1.95 -13.67 -6.52
CA SER A 43 -0.95 -13.61 -5.43
C SER A 43 -0.14 -12.31 -5.43
N GLN A 44 0.05 -11.65 -6.59
CA GLN A 44 0.78 -10.40 -6.69
C GLN A 44 -0.09 -9.24 -6.22
N ALA A 45 -1.32 -9.14 -6.73
CA ALA A 45 -2.32 -8.19 -6.25
C ALA A 45 -2.57 -8.32 -4.75
N ALA A 46 -2.70 -9.56 -4.25
CA ALA A 46 -2.86 -9.84 -2.82
C ALA A 46 -1.67 -9.34 -2.00
N SER A 47 -0.45 -9.57 -2.48
CA SER A 47 0.77 -9.09 -1.81
C SER A 47 0.83 -7.55 -1.80
N MET A 48 0.51 -6.89 -2.91
CA MET A 48 0.50 -5.42 -2.99
C MET A 48 -0.59 -4.80 -2.12
N TYR A 49 -1.79 -5.37 -2.11
CA TYR A 49 -2.87 -4.95 -1.23
C TYR A 49 -2.49 -5.12 0.25
N ASP A 50 -1.90 -6.25 0.63
CA ASP A 50 -1.51 -6.51 2.03
C ASP A 50 -0.43 -5.54 2.52
N LEU A 51 0.55 -5.21 1.66
CA LEU A 51 1.57 -4.20 1.93
C LEU A 51 0.92 -2.83 2.18
N GLY A 52 0.04 -2.40 1.28
CA GLY A 52 -0.66 -1.13 1.40
C GLY A 52 -1.55 -1.08 2.64
N TYR A 53 -2.30 -2.14 2.89
CA TYR A 53 -3.17 -2.23 4.06
C TYR A 53 -2.38 -2.21 5.37
N SER A 54 -1.19 -2.81 5.40
CA SER A 54 -0.30 -2.74 6.56
C SER A 54 0.23 -1.31 6.76
N GLU A 55 0.59 -0.60 5.69
CA GLU A 55 0.99 0.81 5.74
C GLU A 55 -0.14 1.72 6.21
N GLY A 56 -1.36 1.52 5.72
CA GLY A 56 -2.53 2.28 6.18
C GLY A 56 -2.96 1.97 7.62
N LYS A 57 -2.63 0.77 8.13
CA LYS A 57 -2.83 0.39 9.54
C LYS A 57 -1.83 1.02 10.48
N ILE A 58 -0.68 1.47 9.98
CA ILE A 58 0.17 2.39 10.71
C ILE A 58 -0.62 3.69 10.75
N GLN A 59 -1.56 3.77 11.71
CA GLN A 59 -2.00 5.04 12.24
C GLN A 59 -0.69 5.75 12.55
N HIS A 60 -0.32 6.73 11.74
CA HIS A 60 0.41 7.84 12.29
C HIS A 60 -0.60 8.41 13.29
N PRO A 61 -0.46 8.18 14.62
CA PRO A 61 -1.03 9.18 15.51
C PRO A 61 -0.48 10.49 14.94
N PRO A 62 -1.34 11.46 14.55
CA PRO A 62 -0.85 12.73 14.06
C PRO A 62 0.13 13.15 15.14
N THR A 63 1.42 13.18 14.76
CA THR A 63 2.59 13.31 15.61
C THR A 63 2.11 13.82 16.93
N GLU A 64 2.09 12.99 18.00
CA GLU A 64 1.72 13.44 19.34
C GLU A 64 2.32 14.82 19.45
N THR A 65 1.46 15.84 19.31
CA THR A 65 1.91 17.21 19.34
C THR A 65 2.27 17.27 20.80
N ARG A 66 3.52 16.99 21.12
CA ARG A 66 4.07 17.32 22.42
C ARG A 66 3.73 18.79 22.47
N LYS A 67 2.68 19.10 23.22
CA LYS A 67 2.31 20.46 23.52
C LYS A 67 3.63 21.02 24.03
N ALA A 68 4.27 21.86 23.23
CA ALA A 68 5.31 22.73 23.73
C ALA A 68 4.56 23.64 24.69
N SER A 69 4.41 23.15 25.92
CA SER A 69 3.95 23.92 27.04
C SER A 69 5.12 24.82 27.38
N GLN A 70 4.90 26.11 27.10
CA GLN A 70 5.59 27.29 27.63
C GLN A 70 6.91 27.68 26.94
#